data_AF-A0A2L2TR76-F1
#
_entry.id   AF-A0A2L2TR76-F1
#
_cell.length_a   1.000
_cell.length_b   1.000
_cell.length_c   1.000
_cell.angle_alpha   90.00
_cell.angle_beta   90.00
_cell.angle_gamma   90.00
#
_symmetry.space_group_name_H-M   'P 1'
#
loop_
_entity.id
_entity.type
_entity.pdbx_description
1 polymer ?
#
loop_
_entity_poly.entity_id
_entity_poly.type
_entity_poly.pdbx_seq_one_letter_code
_entity_poly.pdbx_strand_id
1 'polypeptide(L)'
;MVTSTEYFGFEFYNLGPLTTTFTAPSSCTTVNTKQVHFVNKSAPYLYHVGQANCDHWTQGSCRPSGVEIDSVVSDIRLTTTDPGLFLYYHSPGIACPDGWDTVGIIAKSDSTLSVSGFMTNTIKDYDKYSTYYPTSQSDQPRFMDFTELWNGILKPSDTVAFCGPTSGYEIDPAGRCISTIGSYSKYDYKTWCYVGMAYGGNLEDDLVVVSTVPGITHKPGLLSWVHQGVSYSSIFTRSEDMTGSWATNAARDFAVVTTVEVLPIVFQKSDLDAAAATATMTEESVVEKTSVGTDAAESTGFAISKPGLIPVFTVLISILASGGIFSL
;
A
#
# COMPACT_ATOMS: atom_id res chain seq x y z
N MET A 1 0.48 -5.20 19.68
CA MET A 1 0.95 -3.87 20.14
C MET A 1 1.50 -3.18 18.91
N VAL A 2 1.02 -1.97 18.61
CA VAL A 2 1.54 -1.20 17.47
C VAL A 2 2.94 -0.70 17.83
N THR A 3 3.89 -0.90 16.91
CA THR A 3 5.26 -0.36 17.04
C THR A 3 5.58 0.47 15.81
N SER A 4 6.39 1.50 15.96
CA SER A 4 6.75 2.39 14.87
C SER A 4 8.26 2.40 14.64
N THR A 5 8.69 2.68 13.41
CA THR A 5 10.09 2.83 13.03
C THR A 5 10.21 3.92 11.98
N GLU A 6 11.05 4.92 12.24
CA GLU A 6 11.35 5.98 11.30
C GLU A 6 12.46 5.55 10.34
N TYR A 7 12.28 5.85 9.06
CA TYR A 7 13.30 5.74 8.03
C TYR A 7 13.13 6.85 6.98
N PHE A 8 14.12 7.75 6.93
CA PHE A 8 14.21 8.82 5.94
C PHE A 8 13.03 9.81 5.94
N GLY A 9 12.56 10.13 7.14
CA GLY A 9 11.42 10.99 7.41
C GLY A 9 10.07 10.30 7.28
N PHE A 10 10.03 9.00 6.94
CA PHE A 10 8.81 8.20 6.92
C PHE A 10 8.71 7.35 8.18
N GLU A 11 7.53 7.32 8.79
CA GLU A 11 7.26 6.49 9.96
C GLU A 11 6.44 5.25 9.55
N PHE A 12 6.98 4.08 9.85
CA PHE A 12 6.41 2.79 9.51
C PHE A 12 5.78 2.14 10.75
N TYR A 13 4.46 1.95 10.74
CA TYR A 13 3.71 1.34 11.83
C TYR A 13 3.47 -0.14 11.57
N ASN A 14 4.10 -0.99 12.38
CA ASN A 14 3.76 -2.40 12.46
C ASN A 14 2.50 -2.57 13.32
N LEU A 15 1.40 -2.96 12.69
CA LEU A 15 0.10 -3.23 13.29
C LEU A 15 0.03 -4.60 14.01
N GLY A 16 1.12 -5.37 13.95
CA GLY A 16 1.23 -6.70 14.52
C GLY A 16 0.85 -7.81 13.53
N PRO A 17 0.71 -9.05 14.02
CA PRO A 17 0.52 -10.21 13.16
C PRO A 17 -0.80 -10.18 12.39
N LEU A 18 -0.76 -10.58 11.11
CA LEU A 18 -1.94 -10.90 10.29
C LEU A 18 -1.78 -12.32 9.73
N THR A 19 -2.07 -13.30 10.59
CA THR A 19 -1.82 -14.72 10.29
C THR A 19 -3.02 -15.48 9.76
N THR A 20 -4.17 -14.84 9.72
CA THR A 20 -5.42 -15.39 9.20
C THR A 20 -6.02 -14.47 8.16
N THR A 21 -6.72 -15.03 7.17
CA THR A 21 -7.47 -14.24 6.19
C THR A 21 -8.50 -13.37 6.89
N PHE A 22 -8.41 -12.06 6.65
CA PHE A 22 -9.40 -11.10 7.12
C PHE A 22 -10.56 -11.02 6.13
N THR A 23 -11.79 -11.21 6.60
CA THR A 23 -13.00 -11.00 5.78
C THR A 23 -13.71 -9.73 6.25
N ALA A 24 -13.79 -8.74 5.37
CA ALA A 24 -14.51 -7.50 5.67
C ALA A 24 -16.02 -7.77 5.83
N PRO A 25 -16.71 -7.08 6.76
CA PRO A 25 -18.16 -7.14 6.85
C PRO A 25 -18.84 -6.70 5.55
N SER A 26 -20.04 -7.21 5.26
CA SER A 26 -20.79 -6.85 4.04
C SER A 26 -21.08 -5.35 3.92
N SER A 27 -21.16 -4.62 5.04
CA SER A 27 -21.29 -3.16 5.08
C SER A 27 -20.13 -2.42 4.38
N CYS A 28 -18.97 -3.06 4.24
CA CYS A 28 -17.79 -2.49 3.59
C CYS A 28 -17.83 -2.53 2.06
N THR A 29 -18.85 -3.15 1.47
CA THR A 29 -19.04 -3.24 0.01
C THR A 29 -19.72 -2.02 -0.59
N THR A 30 -20.31 -1.16 0.24
CA THR A 30 -20.99 0.05 -0.25
C THR A 30 -19.96 1.15 -0.44
N VAL A 31 -19.78 1.61 -1.68
CA VAL A 31 -18.98 2.81 -1.99
C VAL A 31 -19.55 3.96 -1.19
N ASN A 32 -18.79 4.43 -0.20
CA ASN A 32 -19.14 5.62 0.55
C ASN A 32 -18.57 6.86 -0.17
N THR A 33 -19.15 8.04 0.07
CA THR A 33 -18.66 9.30 -0.50
C THR A 33 -17.26 9.69 -0.01
N LYS A 34 -16.75 9.06 1.06
CA LYS A 34 -15.42 9.30 1.64
C LYS A 34 -14.29 8.65 0.85
N GLN A 35 -14.59 7.60 0.07
CA GLN A 35 -13.65 6.92 -0.82
C GLN A 35 -13.67 7.48 -2.24
N VAL A 36 -14.52 8.48 -2.50
CA VAL A 36 -14.67 9.08 -3.83
C VAL A 36 -13.68 10.21 -4.00
N HIS A 37 -12.91 10.12 -5.08
CA HIS A 37 -11.86 11.06 -5.44
C HIS A 37 -12.01 11.54 -6.87
N PHE A 38 -11.46 12.72 -7.13
CA PHE A 38 -11.40 13.31 -8.46
C PHE A 38 -9.97 13.21 -8.97
N VAL A 39 -9.82 12.66 -10.17
CA VAL A 39 -8.52 12.52 -10.84
C VAL A 39 -8.57 13.06 -12.26
N ASN A 40 -7.42 13.47 -12.79
CA ASN A 40 -7.33 13.78 -14.21
C ASN A 40 -7.54 12.51 -15.05
N LYS A 41 -8.49 12.49 -15.99
CA LYS A 41 -8.79 11.30 -16.80
C LYS A 41 -7.63 10.85 -17.70
N SER A 42 -6.82 11.78 -18.20
CA SER A 42 -5.65 11.50 -19.04
C SER A 42 -4.44 11.02 -18.23
N ALA A 43 -4.45 11.21 -16.90
CA ALA A 43 -3.40 10.79 -15.99
C ALA A 43 -3.97 10.49 -14.58
N PRO A 44 -4.85 9.48 -14.44
CA PRO A 44 -5.64 9.27 -13.23
C PRO A 44 -4.78 8.84 -12.03
N TYR A 45 -3.60 8.32 -12.30
CA TYR A 45 -2.65 7.80 -11.30
C TYR A 45 -1.73 8.88 -10.70
N LEU A 46 -1.72 10.09 -11.28
CA LEU A 46 -0.68 11.10 -11.00
C LEU A 46 -1.24 12.39 -10.41
N TYR A 47 -2.47 12.72 -10.78
CA TYR A 47 -3.12 13.95 -10.35
C TYR A 47 -4.39 13.64 -9.59
N HIS A 48 -4.23 13.38 -8.29
CA HIS A 48 -5.32 13.47 -7.34
C HIS A 48 -5.63 14.93 -7.11
N VAL A 49 -6.83 15.35 -7.45
CA VAL A 49 -7.21 16.77 -7.47
C VAL A 49 -8.07 17.15 -6.26
N GLY A 50 -8.74 16.16 -5.67
CA GLY A 50 -9.53 16.35 -4.47
C GLY A 50 -10.39 15.14 -4.12
N GLN A 51 -11.08 15.24 -3.00
CA GLN A 51 -12.03 14.26 -2.48
C GLN A 51 -13.46 14.80 -2.62
N ALA A 52 -14.46 13.94 -2.75
CA ALA A 52 -15.86 14.38 -2.81
C ALA A 52 -16.37 14.94 -1.47
N ASN A 53 -15.73 14.60 -0.36
CA ASN A 53 -16.08 15.03 0.99
C ASN A 53 -14.83 15.42 1.78
N CYS A 54 -15.00 16.32 2.74
CA CYS A 54 -13.96 16.84 3.62
C CYS A 54 -13.83 15.96 4.88
N ASP A 55 -14.77 15.06 5.12
CA ASP A 55 -14.63 14.07 6.19
C ASP A 55 -13.48 13.13 5.89
N HIS A 56 -12.66 12.88 6.90
CA HIS A 56 -11.62 11.88 6.82
C HIS A 56 -12.21 10.48 6.70
N TRP A 57 -11.61 9.68 5.81
CA TRP A 57 -11.95 8.29 5.66
C TRP A 57 -11.36 7.50 6.83
N THR A 58 -12.25 6.89 7.61
CA THR A 58 -11.90 5.94 8.67
C THR A 58 -11.86 4.53 8.08
N GLN A 59 -10.82 3.78 8.36
CA GLN A 59 -10.66 2.39 7.97
C GLN A 59 -11.65 1.48 8.71
N GLY A 60 -11.89 1.76 9.99
CA GLY A 60 -12.86 1.08 10.84
C GLY A 60 -12.75 -0.45 10.78
N SER A 61 -13.89 -1.13 10.66
CA SER A 61 -13.95 -2.59 10.52
C SER A 61 -13.77 -3.08 9.08
N CYS A 62 -13.44 -2.20 8.13
CA CYS A 62 -13.35 -2.56 6.71
C CYS A 62 -11.94 -2.92 6.26
N ARG A 63 -10.96 -2.82 7.16
CA ARG A 63 -9.60 -3.27 6.96
C ARG A 63 -9.07 -4.03 8.17
N PRO A 64 -8.08 -4.92 7.97
CA PRO A 64 -7.27 -5.43 9.08
C PRO A 64 -6.75 -4.27 9.93
N SER A 65 -6.99 -4.35 11.24
CA SER A 65 -6.58 -3.33 12.22
C SER A 65 -7.01 -1.90 11.89
N GLY A 66 -8.14 -1.72 11.21
CA GLY A 66 -8.58 -0.39 10.76
C GLY A 66 -8.90 0.57 11.92
N VAL A 67 -9.41 0.07 13.05
CA VAL A 67 -9.65 0.91 14.25
C VAL A 67 -8.34 1.42 14.84
N GLU A 68 -7.30 0.58 14.85
CA GLU A 68 -5.96 0.96 15.30
C GLU A 68 -5.33 1.99 14.35
N ILE A 69 -5.47 1.81 13.04
CA ILE A 69 -5.04 2.81 12.04
C ILE A 69 -5.76 4.14 12.29
N ASP A 70 -7.08 4.11 12.48
CA ASP A 70 -7.86 5.32 12.76
C ASP A 70 -7.40 6.03 14.03
N SER A 71 -7.05 5.27 15.08
CA SER A 71 -6.47 5.81 16.30
C SER A 71 -5.13 6.48 16.05
N VAL A 72 -4.21 5.79 15.35
CA VAL A 72 -2.88 6.33 15.02
C VAL A 72 -3.00 7.59 14.18
N VAL A 73 -3.86 7.59 13.15
CA VAL A 73 -4.13 8.79 12.33
C VAL A 73 -4.71 9.92 13.17
N SER A 74 -5.59 9.62 14.13
CA SER A 74 -6.16 10.63 15.01
C SER A 74 -5.11 11.25 15.95
N ASP A 75 -4.23 10.43 16.52
CA ASP A 75 -3.15 10.88 17.40
C ASP A 75 -2.09 11.67 16.63
N ILE A 76 -1.71 11.19 15.44
CA ILE A 76 -0.89 11.91 14.48
C ILE A 76 -1.48 13.28 14.23
N ARG A 77 -2.75 13.41 13.84
CA ARG A 77 -3.36 14.73 13.59
C ARG A 77 -3.34 15.67 14.78
N LEU A 78 -3.26 15.14 16.00
CA LEU A 78 -3.16 15.92 17.23
C LEU A 78 -1.71 16.29 17.60
N THR A 79 -0.70 15.59 17.06
CA THR A 79 0.70 15.66 17.51
C THR A 79 1.73 15.94 16.42
N THR A 80 1.42 15.59 15.18
CA THR A 80 2.22 15.73 13.97
C THR A 80 1.33 16.15 12.80
N THR A 81 1.96 16.73 11.80
CA THR A 81 1.27 17.65 10.91
C THR A 81 1.34 17.27 9.45
N ASP A 82 1.97 16.13 9.11
CA ASP A 82 2.05 15.62 7.76
C ASP A 82 1.38 14.24 7.64
N PRO A 83 0.12 14.14 7.16
CA PRO A 83 -0.56 12.85 6.99
C PRO A 83 0.03 11.96 5.87
N GLY A 84 1.05 12.40 5.13
CA GLY A 84 1.60 11.70 3.96
C GLY A 84 2.87 10.87 4.21
N LEU A 85 3.45 10.91 5.41
CA LEU A 85 4.73 10.25 5.73
C LEU A 85 4.58 8.99 6.57
N PHE A 86 3.41 8.35 6.51
CA PHE A 86 3.08 7.19 7.33
C PHE A 86 2.76 5.97 6.49
N LEU A 87 3.34 4.83 6.86
CA LEU A 87 3.07 3.55 6.21
C LEU A 87 2.68 2.50 7.23
N TYR A 88 1.58 1.80 6.97
CA TYR A 88 1.06 0.78 7.87
C TYR A 88 1.34 -0.60 7.30
N TYR A 89 1.73 -1.55 8.15
CA TYR A 89 1.99 -2.93 7.72
C TYR A 89 1.75 -3.94 8.83
N HIS A 90 1.60 -5.20 8.44
CA HIS A 90 1.52 -6.31 9.38
C HIS A 90 2.78 -7.17 9.34
N SER A 91 3.29 -7.55 10.52
CA SER A 91 4.42 -8.48 10.62
C SER A 91 4.34 -9.33 11.90
N PRO A 92 4.44 -10.68 11.80
CA PRO A 92 4.39 -11.45 10.56
C PRO A 92 3.00 -11.38 9.91
N GLY A 93 2.94 -11.24 8.59
CA GLY A 93 1.70 -11.27 7.81
C GLY A 93 1.79 -12.25 6.66
N ILE A 94 0.89 -13.24 6.64
CA ILE A 94 0.99 -14.41 5.74
C ILE A 94 -0.26 -14.63 4.88
N ALA A 95 -1.32 -13.83 5.08
CA ALA A 95 -2.56 -13.95 4.33
C ALA A 95 -3.08 -12.57 3.91
N CYS A 96 -3.38 -12.41 2.62
CA CYS A 96 -4.13 -11.26 2.14
C CYS A 96 -5.59 -11.32 2.64
N PRO A 97 -6.27 -10.16 2.74
CA PRO A 97 -7.71 -10.12 2.97
C PRO A 97 -8.49 -10.92 1.93
N ASP A 98 -9.68 -11.37 2.30
CA ASP A 98 -10.57 -12.09 1.40
C ASP A 98 -10.97 -11.21 0.18
N GLY A 99 -10.91 -11.80 -1.01
CA GLY A 99 -11.11 -11.09 -2.28
C GLY A 99 -9.97 -10.16 -2.71
N TRP A 100 -8.83 -10.15 -2.01
CA TRP A 100 -7.62 -9.42 -2.40
C TRP A 100 -6.53 -10.41 -2.83
N ASP A 101 -5.70 -9.98 -3.78
CA ASP A 101 -4.55 -10.76 -4.25
C ASP A 101 -3.23 -10.05 -3.90
N THR A 102 -2.13 -10.79 -3.96
CA THR A 102 -0.79 -10.20 -3.96
C THR A 102 -0.53 -9.49 -5.28
N VAL A 103 -0.37 -8.19 -5.22
CA VAL A 103 -0.25 -7.31 -6.40
C VAL A 103 1.17 -6.74 -6.59
N GLY A 104 2.02 -6.89 -5.58
CA GLY A 104 3.43 -6.50 -5.62
C GLY A 104 4.23 -7.22 -4.54
N ILE A 105 5.52 -7.42 -4.79
CA ILE A 105 6.44 -8.05 -3.84
C ILE A 105 7.77 -7.31 -3.87
N ILE A 106 8.36 -7.12 -2.68
CA ILE A 106 9.78 -6.86 -2.51
C ILE A 106 10.34 -7.95 -1.59
N ALA A 107 11.27 -8.74 -2.09
CA ALA A 107 11.99 -9.74 -1.30
C ALA A 107 13.45 -9.32 -1.12
N LYS A 108 13.88 -9.23 0.15
CA LYS A 108 15.24 -8.84 0.51
C LYS A 108 16.06 -10.08 0.85
N SER A 109 17.10 -10.31 0.06
CA SER A 109 18.16 -11.25 0.41
C SER A 109 19.36 -10.50 1.00
N ASP A 110 20.37 -11.22 1.47
CA ASP A 110 21.59 -10.62 2.05
C ASP A 110 22.35 -9.70 1.06
N SER A 111 22.17 -9.89 -0.24
CA SER A 111 22.95 -9.19 -1.28
C SER A 111 22.12 -8.58 -2.41
N THR A 112 20.84 -8.92 -2.53
CA THR A 112 19.99 -8.47 -3.65
C THR A 112 18.54 -8.22 -3.21
N LEU A 113 17.89 -7.28 -3.91
CA LEU A 113 16.44 -7.07 -3.86
C LEU A 113 15.80 -7.69 -5.09
N SER A 114 14.79 -8.52 -4.88
CA SER A 114 13.87 -8.94 -5.94
C SER A 114 12.58 -8.15 -5.83
N VAL A 115 12.10 -7.60 -6.95
CA VAL A 115 10.90 -6.76 -7.01
C VAL A 115 9.99 -7.26 -8.13
N SER A 116 8.69 -7.32 -7.87
CA SER A 116 7.67 -7.73 -8.87
C SER A 116 6.33 -7.02 -8.68
N GLY A 117 5.45 -7.15 -9.67
CA GLY A 117 4.11 -6.53 -9.66
C GLY A 117 4.17 -5.02 -9.82
N PHE A 118 3.23 -4.28 -9.21
CA PHE A 118 3.20 -2.80 -9.37
C PHE A 118 4.48 -2.12 -8.86
N MET A 119 5.25 -2.79 -7.99
CA MET A 119 6.53 -2.29 -7.48
C MET A 119 7.63 -2.19 -8.55
N THR A 120 7.47 -2.81 -9.72
CA THR A 120 8.39 -2.59 -10.84
C THR A 120 8.16 -1.25 -11.54
N ASN A 121 6.99 -0.63 -11.32
CA ASN A 121 6.67 0.68 -11.86
C ASN A 121 7.37 1.72 -10.99
N THR A 122 8.61 2.06 -11.36
CA THR A 122 9.39 3.09 -10.65
C THR A 122 8.76 4.46 -10.84
N ILE A 123 9.04 5.38 -9.92
CA ILE A 123 8.69 6.81 -10.01
C ILE A 123 9.19 7.46 -11.33
N LYS A 124 10.06 6.81 -12.10
CA LYS A 124 10.43 7.26 -13.47
C LYS A 124 9.24 7.46 -14.41
N ASP A 125 8.10 6.78 -14.20
CA ASP A 125 6.88 7.05 -14.96
C ASP A 125 6.13 8.31 -14.46
N TYR A 126 6.38 8.75 -13.22
CA TYR A 126 5.93 10.03 -12.68
C TYR A 126 6.56 11.22 -13.43
N ASP A 127 7.84 11.09 -13.81
CA ASP A 127 8.60 12.10 -14.56
C ASP A 127 7.98 12.42 -15.92
N LYS A 128 7.30 11.45 -16.54
CA LYS A 128 6.61 11.63 -17.83
C LYS A 128 5.42 12.59 -17.76
N TYR A 129 4.85 12.79 -16.57
CA TYR A 129 3.61 13.56 -16.40
C TYR A 129 3.70 14.66 -15.34
N SER A 130 4.69 14.63 -14.45
CA SER A 130 4.98 15.70 -13.50
C SER A 130 5.59 16.90 -14.22
N THR A 131 4.75 17.87 -14.57
CA THR A 131 5.20 19.22 -14.97
C THR A 131 5.55 20.11 -13.77
N TYR A 132 5.25 19.66 -12.54
CA TYR A 132 5.40 20.45 -11.32
C TYR A 132 6.77 20.24 -10.63
N TYR A 133 7.33 19.04 -10.76
CA TYR A 133 8.71 18.74 -10.41
C TYR A 133 9.44 18.31 -11.69
N PRO A 134 10.17 19.21 -12.37
CA PRO A 134 10.95 18.86 -13.55
C PRO A 134 12.18 18.04 -13.13
N THR A 135 11.99 16.74 -13.00
CA THR A 135 13.05 15.73 -12.79
C THR A 135 13.86 15.44 -14.05
N SER A 136 13.56 16.09 -15.18
CA SER A 136 14.46 16.11 -16.34
C SER A 136 15.78 16.84 -16.09
N GLN A 137 15.99 17.39 -14.88
CA GLN A 137 17.30 17.83 -14.43
C GLN A 137 17.92 16.71 -13.59
N SER A 138 18.83 15.95 -14.19
CA SER A 138 19.71 14.98 -13.50
C SER A 138 20.55 15.58 -12.36
N ASP A 139 20.42 16.88 -12.14
CA ASP A 139 21.25 17.70 -11.27
C ASP A 139 20.49 18.17 -10.00
N GLN A 140 19.22 17.79 -9.81
CA GLN A 140 18.46 18.08 -8.58
C GLN A 140 18.23 16.84 -7.67
N PRO A 141 18.34 16.98 -6.34
CA PRO A 141 18.01 15.92 -5.39
C PRO A 141 16.60 15.37 -5.59
N ARG A 142 16.40 14.06 -5.39
CA ARG A 142 15.10 13.39 -5.55
C ARG A 142 14.59 12.78 -4.26
N PHE A 143 13.29 12.58 -4.12
CA PHE A 143 12.76 11.73 -3.06
C PHE A 143 13.22 10.27 -3.26
N MET A 144 13.29 9.55 -2.16
CA MET A 144 13.55 8.11 -2.19
C MET A 144 12.35 7.38 -2.83
N ASP A 145 12.63 6.40 -3.68
CA ASP A 145 11.58 5.59 -4.30
C ASP A 145 10.94 4.66 -3.25
N PHE A 146 9.68 4.28 -3.46
CA PHE A 146 8.97 3.40 -2.52
C PHE A 146 9.68 2.06 -2.30
N THR A 147 10.33 1.51 -3.34
CA THR A 147 11.15 0.29 -3.24
C THR A 147 12.39 0.49 -2.36
N GLU A 148 13.05 1.65 -2.44
CA GLU A 148 14.21 2.00 -1.62
C GLU A 148 13.82 2.21 -0.15
N LEU A 149 12.66 2.84 0.10
CA LEU A 149 12.09 3.02 1.44
C LEU A 149 11.82 1.66 2.12
N TRP A 150 11.12 0.76 1.44
CA TRP A 150 10.86 -0.59 1.98
C TRP A 150 12.16 -1.37 2.20
N ASN A 151 13.13 -1.29 1.28
CA ASN A 151 14.43 -1.93 1.49
C ASN A 151 15.13 -1.43 2.77
N GLY A 152 14.96 -0.15 3.12
CA GLY A 152 15.53 0.44 4.33
C GLY A 152 15.08 -0.21 5.63
N ILE A 153 13.80 -0.60 5.71
CA ILE A 153 13.20 -1.14 6.94
C ILE A 153 13.16 -2.68 7.01
N LEU A 154 13.25 -3.36 5.87
CA LEU A 154 13.23 -4.82 5.81
C LEU A 154 14.53 -5.41 6.38
N LYS A 155 14.42 -6.46 7.19
CA LYS A 155 15.58 -7.24 7.64
C LYS A 155 16.06 -8.16 6.52
N PRO A 156 17.31 -8.67 6.59
CA PRO A 156 17.73 -9.72 5.66
C PRO A 156 16.78 -10.92 5.74
N SER A 157 16.41 -11.46 4.57
CA SER A 157 15.42 -12.53 4.39
C SER A 157 13.95 -12.16 4.60
N ASP A 158 13.64 -10.90 4.92
CA ASP A 158 12.24 -10.44 4.93
C ASP A 158 11.70 -10.30 3.50
N THR A 159 10.42 -10.62 3.35
CA THR A 159 9.63 -10.33 2.14
C THR A 159 8.45 -9.47 2.55
N VAL A 160 8.22 -8.37 1.84
CA VAL A 160 6.95 -7.64 1.88
C VAL A 160 6.13 -8.02 0.65
N ALA A 161 4.91 -8.49 0.88
CA ALA A 161 3.88 -8.63 -0.13
C ALA A 161 2.86 -7.51 0.07
N PHE A 162 2.41 -6.94 -1.04
CA PHE A 162 1.35 -5.93 -1.04
C PHE A 162 0.08 -6.60 -1.51
N CYS A 163 -0.93 -6.62 -0.64
CA CYS A 163 -2.25 -7.14 -0.95
C CYS A 163 -3.14 -6.01 -1.48
N GLY A 164 -3.90 -6.25 -2.54
CA GLY A 164 -4.84 -5.28 -3.07
C GLY A 164 -5.99 -5.94 -3.83
N PRO A 165 -7.13 -5.24 -4.01
CA PRO A 165 -8.17 -5.71 -4.91
C PRO A 165 -7.66 -5.71 -6.35
N THR A 166 -7.94 -6.78 -7.10
CA THR A 166 -7.55 -6.92 -8.52
C THR A 166 -8.73 -6.71 -9.47
N SER A 167 -9.94 -7.09 -9.05
CA SER A 167 -11.13 -6.99 -9.90
C SER A 167 -11.64 -5.54 -9.98
N GLY A 168 -11.49 -4.92 -11.14
CA GLY A 168 -11.99 -3.57 -11.41
C GLY A 168 -11.14 -2.44 -10.82
N TYR A 169 -9.92 -2.74 -10.36
CA TYR A 169 -8.96 -1.76 -9.86
C TYR A 169 -7.67 -1.80 -10.68
N GLU A 170 -7.08 -0.63 -10.85
CA GLU A 170 -5.73 -0.44 -11.38
C GLU A 170 -4.85 0.16 -10.28
N ILE A 171 -3.57 -0.18 -10.25
CA ILE A 171 -2.69 0.20 -9.13
C ILE A 171 -1.65 1.19 -9.61
N ASP A 172 -1.52 2.29 -8.88
CA ASP A 172 -0.50 3.30 -9.18
C ASP A 172 0.84 3.01 -8.47
N PRO A 173 1.92 3.73 -8.84
CA PRO A 173 3.22 3.57 -8.20
C PRO A 173 3.28 3.92 -6.71
N ALA A 174 2.27 4.61 -6.17
CA ALA A 174 2.15 4.93 -4.75
C ALA A 174 1.40 3.83 -3.95
N GLY A 175 0.98 2.74 -4.61
CA GLY A 175 0.24 1.66 -3.97
C GLY A 175 -1.24 1.99 -3.74
N ARG A 176 -1.82 2.91 -4.52
CA ARG A 176 -3.26 3.16 -4.50
C ARG A 176 -3.93 2.32 -5.59
N CYS A 177 -4.85 1.45 -5.18
CA CYS A 177 -5.77 0.77 -6.08
C CYS A 177 -6.92 1.73 -6.42
N ILE A 178 -7.08 2.06 -7.70
CA ILE A 178 -8.01 3.05 -8.23
C ILE A 178 -9.04 2.35 -9.11
N SER A 179 -10.33 2.57 -8.87
CA SER A 179 -11.42 2.11 -9.73
C SER A 179 -12.20 3.30 -10.28
N THR A 180 -12.24 3.44 -11.61
CA THR A 180 -12.96 4.53 -12.27
C THR A 180 -14.46 4.24 -12.33
N ILE A 181 -15.25 5.06 -11.64
CA ILE A 181 -16.72 4.91 -11.59
C ILE A 181 -17.45 5.79 -12.62
N GLY A 182 -16.78 6.77 -13.23
CA GLY A 182 -17.31 7.49 -14.39
C GLY A 182 -16.65 8.83 -14.69
N SER A 183 -17.09 9.49 -15.76
CA SER A 183 -16.70 10.89 -16.01
C SER A 183 -17.39 11.80 -15.01
N TYR A 184 -16.68 12.82 -14.54
CA TYR A 184 -17.21 13.87 -13.66
C TYR A 184 -18.53 14.47 -14.15
N SER A 185 -18.66 14.67 -15.47
CA SER A 185 -19.88 15.22 -16.11
C SER A 185 -21.18 14.46 -15.82
N LYS A 186 -21.09 13.21 -15.34
CA LYS A 186 -22.25 12.38 -15.00
C LYS A 186 -22.71 12.53 -13.54
N TYR A 187 -22.01 13.32 -12.74
CA TYR A 187 -22.27 13.50 -11.32
C TYR A 187 -22.60 14.97 -11.00
N ASP A 188 -23.31 15.20 -9.90
CA ASP A 188 -23.78 16.54 -9.51
C ASP A 188 -22.91 17.20 -8.43
N TYR A 189 -21.62 16.82 -8.33
CA TYR A 189 -20.67 17.44 -7.40
C TYR A 189 -20.50 18.92 -7.72
N LYS A 190 -20.57 19.78 -6.70
CA LYS A 190 -20.36 21.24 -6.82
C LYS A 190 -19.06 21.71 -6.18
N THR A 191 -18.59 20.93 -5.22
CA THR A 191 -17.41 21.21 -4.42
C THR A 191 -16.51 19.98 -4.40
N TRP A 192 -15.22 20.22 -4.26
CA TRP A 192 -14.28 19.20 -3.83
C TRP A 192 -13.68 19.58 -2.49
N CYS A 193 -13.00 18.62 -1.89
CA CYS A 193 -12.28 18.79 -0.65
C CYS A 193 -10.81 18.51 -0.86
N TYR A 194 -9.99 19.46 -0.43
CA TYR A 194 -8.56 19.38 -0.45
C TYR A 194 -8.06 19.44 1.00
N VAL A 195 -7.24 18.47 1.37
CA VAL A 195 -6.48 18.50 2.62
C VAL A 195 -5.13 19.11 2.28
N GLY A 196 -4.87 20.28 2.83
CA GLY A 196 -3.63 21.01 2.65
C GLY A 196 -2.90 21.17 3.96
N MET A 197 -1.61 21.42 3.86
CA MET A 197 -0.78 21.86 4.97
C MET A 197 -0.57 23.36 4.80
N ALA A 198 -0.83 24.13 5.86
CA ALA A 198 -0.39 25.52 5.89
C ALA A 198 1.12 25.51 6.11
N TYR A 199 1.89 25.58 5.03
CA TYR A 199 3.33 25.79 5.09
C TYR A 199 3.59 27.18 5.68
N GLY A 200 3.89 27.22 6.98
CA GLY A 200 4.27 28.45 7.68
C GLY A 200 5.72 28.87 7.42
N GLY A 201 6.51 28.02 6.76
CA GLY A 201 7.93 28.21 6.42
C GLY A 201 8.26 27.81 4.98
N ASN A 202 9.52 27.97 4.58
CA ASN A 202 9.98 27.53 3.26
C ASN A 202 10.12 26.01 3.24
N LEU A 203 9.68 25.33 2.16
CA LEU A 203 9.89 23.89 1.96
C LEU A 203 11.37 23.46 2.07
N GLU A 204 12.29 24.39 1.84
CA GLU A 204 13.74 24.20 2.00
C GLU A 204 14.16 23.98 3.46
N ASP A 205 13.37 24.44 4.44
CA ASP A 205 13.64 24.26 5.88
C ASP A 205 13.16 22.89 6.39
N ASP A 206 12.26 22.23 5.67
CA ASP A 206 11.63 20.96 6.05
C ASP A 206 12.28 19.73 5.41
N LEU A 207 13.18 19.95 4.45
CA LEU A 207 13.86 18.91 3.67
C LEU A 207 15.37 19.01 3.87
N VAL A 208 16.02 17.85 4.03
CA VAL A 208 17.47 17.74 3.99
C VAL A 208 17.91 16.90 2.80
N VAL A 209 18.99 17.34 2.16
CA VAL A 209 19.65 16.59 1.09
C VAL A 209 20.65 15.63 1.73
N VAL A 210 20.37 14.33 1.58
CA VAL A 210 21.22 13.24 2.03
C VAL A 210 21.97 12.67 0.85
N SER A 211 23.30 12.82 0.86
CA SER A 211 24.15 12.36 -0.25
C SER A 211 24.58 10.90 -0.13
N THR A 212 24.36 10.26 1.03
CA THR A 212 24.78 8.87 1.28
C THR A 212 23.80 8.16 2.21
N VAL A 213 23.32 6.99 1.77
CA VAL A 213 22.44 6.06 2.50
C VAL A 213 23.17 4.71 2.53
N PRO A 214 23.19 3.95 3.64
CA PRO A 214 24.24 2.98 4.03
C PRO A 214 25.16 2.45 2.89
N GLY A 215 26.27 3.14 2.65
CA GLY A 215 27.31 2.74 1.69
C GLY A 215 27.07 3.09 0.22
N ILE A 216 25.89 3.63 -0.13
CA ILE A 216 25.51 4.05 -1.48
C ILE A 216 25.51 5.57 -1.56
N THR A 217 26.32 6.10 -2.47
CA THR A 217 26.37 7.54 -2.75
C THR A 217 25.33 7.90 -3.81
N HIS A 218 24.45 8.84 -3.49
CA HIS A 218 23.46 9.39 -4.42
C HIS A 218 23.97 10.75 -4.93
N LYS A 219 23.97 10.93 -6.25
CA LYS A 219 24.27 12.22 -6.89
C LYS A 219 23.07 12.59 -7.76
N PRO A 220 22.46 13.76 -7.55
CA PRO A 220 22.86 14.91 -6.70
C PRO A 220 22.45 14.81 -5.21
N GLY A 221 21.78 13.73 -4.80
CA GLY A 221 21.38 13.46 -3.41
C GLY A 221 19.93 13.00 -3.30
N LEU A 222 19.51 12.58 -2.10
CA LEU A 222 18.13 12.21 -1.77
C LEU A 222 17.50 13.22 -0.82
N LEU A 223 16.21 13.52 -1.01
CA LEU A 223 15.43 14.42 -0.15
C LEU A 223 14.78 13.62 0.99
N SER A 224 15.18 13.90 2.24
CA SER A 224 14.56 13.37 3.45
C SER A 224 13.77 14.47 4.15
N TRP A 225 12.64 14.11 4.75
CA TRP A 225 11.89 15.03 5.61
C TRP A 225 12.57 15.18 6.98
N VAL A 226 12.56 16.40 7.52
CA VAL A 226 13.09 16.72 8.85
C VAL A 226 11.94 16.77 9.86
N HIS A 227 11.98 15.92 10.88
CA HIS A 227 10.96 15.94 11.96
C HIS A 227 11.28 16.91 13.11
N GLN A 228 12.44 17.58 13.11
CA GLN A 228 12.86 18.39 14.24
C GLN A 228 12.37 19.84 14.18
N GLY A 229 11.49 20.20 15.12
CA GLY A 229 11.18 21.58 15.48
C GLY A 229 10.18 22.31 14.57
N VAL A 230 9.70 21.67 13.51
CA VAL A 230 8.68 22.26 12.63
C VAL A 230 7.30 22.07 13.26
N SER A 231 6.84 23.11 13.96
CA SER A 231 5.42 23.23 14.33
C SER A 231 4.66 23.70 13.09
N TYR A 232 4.29 22.80 12.19
CA TYR A 232 3.42 23.16 11.08
C TYR A 232 2.09 23.66 11.66
N SER A 233 1.72 24.90 11.34
CA SER A 233 0.75 25.64 12.14
C SER A 233 -0.71 25.26 11.90
N SER A 234 -1.01 24.36 10.95
CA SER A 234 -2.27 23.61 10.88
C SER A 234 -2.35 22.73 9.63
N ILE A 235 -2.77 21.47 9.80
CA ILE A 235 -3.48 20.75 8.73
C ILE A 235 -4.81 21.47 8.55
N PHE A 236 -5.14 21.89 7.34
CA PHE A 236 -6.45 22.44 7.03
C PHE A 236 -7.16 21.56 6.03
N THR A 237 -8.47 21.46 6.19
CA THR A 237 -9.34 20.89 5.16
C THR A 237 -10.14 22.04 4.58
N ARG A 238 -10.06 22.22 3.26
CA ARG A 238 -10.79 23.27 2.55
C ARG A 238 -11.75 22.64 1.56
N SER A 239 -13.00 23.05 1.65
CA SER A 239 -13.96 22.85 0.57
C SER A 239 -13.81 24.01 -0.42
N GLU A 240 -13.70 23.68 -1.71
CA GLU A 240 -13.64 24.68 -2.77
C GLU A 240 -14.67 24.39 -3.85
N ASP A 241 -15.24 25.46 -4.39
CA ASP A 241 -16.15 25.38 -5.54
C ASP A 241 -15.38 24.90 -6.77
N MET A 242 -15.89 23.86 -7.41
CA MET A 242 -15.30 23.33 -8.64
C MET A 242 -15.50 24.27 -9.84
N THR A 243 -16.15 25.42 -9.66
CA THR A 243 -16.43 26.45 -10.68
C THR A 243 -15.48 27.66 -10.63
N GLY A 244 -14.50 27.70 -9.70
CA GLY A 244 -13.59 28.84 -9.48
C GLY A 244 -12.32 28.90 -10.37
N SER A 245 -11.41 29.84 -10.08
CA SER A 245 -10.18 30.21 -10.82
C SER A 245 -9.20 29.06 -11.19
N TRP A 246 -9.37 27.86 -10.65
CA TRP A 246 -8.61 26.67 -11.07
C TRP A 246 -9.17 26.06 -12.37
N ALA A 247 -10.39 26.42 -12.75
CA ALA A 247 -11.05 26.04 -14.00
C ALA A 247 -10.37 26.63 -15.25
N THR A 248 -9.55 27.68 -15.11
CA THR A 248 -8.96 28.40 -16.25
C THR A 248 -7.55 27.94 -16.63
N ASN A 249 -6.87 27.16 -15.78
CA ASN A 249 -5.54 26.62 -16.10
C ASN A 249 -5.67 25.22 -16.73
N ALA A 250 -5.96 25.25 -18.04
CA ALA A 250 -5.77 24.17 -19.02
C ALA A 250 -6.53 22.85 -18.80
N ALA A 251 -7.71 22.73 -19.42
CA ALA A 251 -8.14 21.54 -20.17
C ALA A 251 -8.08 20.15 -19.47
N ARG A 252 -8.92 19.87 -18.46
CA ARG A 252 -8.93 18.55 -17.80
C ARG A 252 -10.34 17.92 -17.73
N ASP A 253 -10.54 16.89 -18.55
CA ASP A 253 -11.60 15.88 -18.40
C ASP A 253 -11.31 15.13 -17.10
N PHE A 254 -12.16 15.28 -16.08
CA PHE A 254 -11.98 14.59 -14.80
C PHE A 254 -12.74 13.27 -14.77
N ALA A 255 -12.11 12.28 -14.15
CA ALA A 255 -12.76 11.04 -13.78
C ALA A 255 -13.10 11.07 -12.28
N VAL A 256 -14.25 10.49 -11.94
CA VAL A 256 -14.61 10.15 -10.58
C VAL A 256 -14.15 8.72 -10.34
N VAL A 257 -13.38 8.53 -9.28
CA VAL A 257 -12.80 7.25 -8.93
C VAL A 257 -13.09 6.90 -7.48
N THR A 258 -12.98 5.62 -7.16
CA THR A 258 -12.83 5.14 -5.78
C THR A 258 -11.40 4.68 -5.57
N THR A 259 -10.85 4.88 -4.37
CA THR A 259 -9.50 4.40 -4.06
C THR A 259 -9.45 3.57 -2.79
N VAL A 260 -8.56 2.58 -2.83
CA VAL A 260 -8.25 1.64 -1.74
C VAL A 260 -6.73 1.49 -1.75
N GLU A 261 -6.04 1.82 -0.67
CA GLU A 261 -4.59 1.58 -0.56
C GLU A 261 -4.28 0.09 -0.45
N VAL A 262 -3.15 -0.36 -0.98
CA VAL A 262 -2.65 -1.71 -0.74
C VAL A 262 -2.41 -1.95 0.76
N LEU A 263 -2.43 -3.21 1.18
CA LEU A 263 -2.09 -3.65 2.52
C LEU A 263 -0.73 -4.37 2.46
N PRO A 264 0.35 -3.76 2.98
CA PRO A 264 1.63 -4.42 3.11
C PRO A 264 1.62 -5.46 4.23
N ILE A 265 2.08 -6.66 3.92
CA ILE A 265 2.32 -7.75 4.87
C ILE A 265 3.79 -8.18 4.75
N VAL A 266 4.49 -8.27 5.89
CA VAL A 266 5.91 -8.66 5.95
C VAL A 266 6.01 -10.04 6.59
N PHE A 267 6.73 -10.94 5.96
CA PHE A 267 6.98 -12.30 6.45
C PHE A 267 8.36 -12.80 6.08
N GLN A 268 8.82 -13.78 6.84
CA GLN A 268 9.94 -14.65 6.51
C GLN A 268 9.43 -16.02 6.07
N LYS A 269 10.30 -16.80 5.42
CA LYS A 269 9.97 -18.18 5.04
C LYS A 269 9.53 -19.03 6.24
N SER A 270 10.15 -18.84 7.40
CA SER A 270 9.79 -19.55 8.62
C SER A 270 8.36 -19.28 9.08
N ASP A 271 7.80 -18.11 8.79
CA ASP A 271 6.43 -17.77 9.17
C ASP A 271 5.43 -18.58 8.33
N LEU A 272 5.73 -18.77 7.05
CA LEU A 272 4.95 -19.62 6.14
C LEU A 272 5.05 -21.09 6.55
N ASP A 273 6.25 -21.57 6.85
CA ASP A 273 6.49 -22.95 7.26
C ASP A 273 5.76 -23.26 8.59
N ALA A 274 5.77 -22.32 9.55
CA ALA A 274 5.05 -22.45 10.81
C ALA A 274 3.51 -22.46 10.64
N ALA A 275 2.99 -21.63 9.72
CA ALA A 275 1.57 -21.62 9.39
C ALA A 275 1.12 -22.92 8.75
N ALA A 276 1.92 -23.47 7.83
CA ALA A 276 1.66 -24.76 7.19
C ALA A 276 1.65 -25.90 8.21
N ALA A 277 2.63 -25.95 9.12
CA ALA A 277 2.67 -26.95 10.19
C ALA A 277 1.42 -26.89 11.09
N THR A 278 0.96 -25.68 11.42
CA THR A 278 -0.25 -25.48 12.23
C THR A 278 -1.50 -26.01 11.51
N ALA A 279 -1.62 -25.76 10.21
CA ALA A 279 -2.73 -26.24 9.40
C ALA A 279 -2.80 -27.79 9.37
N THR A 280 -1.66 -28.47 9.24
CA THR A 280 -1.59 -29.94 9.24
C THR A 280 -2.02 -30.55 10.59
N MET A 281 -1.68 -29.93 11.72
CA MET A 281 -2.11 -30.41 13.04
C MET A 281 -3.62 -30.26 13.27
N THR A 282 -4.24 -29.22 12.70
CA THR A 282 -5.71 -29.07 12.72
C THR A 282 -6.43 -30.08 11.84
N GLU A 283 -5.82 -30.58 10.77
CA GLU A 283 -6.44 -31.64 9.94
C GLU A 283 -6.32 -33.02 10.60
N GLU A 284 -5.16 -33.37 11.18
CA GLU A 284 -4.97 -34.66 11.85
C GLU A 284 -5.83 -34.80 13.12
N SER A 285 -6.15 -33.69 13.80
CA SER A 285 -6.98 -33.71 15.02
C SER A 285 -8.50 -33.81 14.78
N VAL A 286 -8.96 -33.78 13.53
CA VAL A 286 -10.39 -33.98 13.16
C VAL A 286 -10.71 -35.43 12.83
N VAL A 287 -9.72 -36.33 12.77
CA VAL A 287 -9.92 -37.76 12.51
C VAL A 287 -9.97 -38.56 13.82
N GLU A 288 -10.95 -38.29 14.69
CA GLU A 288 -11.31 -39.27 15.73
C GLU A 288 -12.81 -39.27 16.09
N LYS A 289 -13.62 -39.82 15.18
CA LYS A 289 -14.70 -40.81 15.41
C LYS A 289 -15.75 -40.73 14.30
N THR A 290 -15.63 -41.60 13.30
CA THR A 290 -16.75 -42.48 12.92
C THR A 290 -16.15 -43.70 12.23
N SER A 291 -16.15 -44.85 12.89
CA SER A 291 -15.91 -46.12 12.24
C SER A 291 -17.19 -46.60 11.56
N VAL A 292 -17.08 -47.07 10.32
CA VAL A 292 -17.52 -48.39 9.80
C VAL A 292 -17.39 -48.39 8.26
N GLY A 293 -16.83 -49.48 7.70
CA GLY A 293 -16.45 -49.68 6.28
C GLY A 293 -17.59 -49.64 5.25
N THR A 294 -17.38 -49.89 3.96
CA THR A 294 -16.39 -50.73 3.25
C THR A 294 -16.44 -50.36 1.75
N ASP A 295 -15.31 -50.50 1.06
CA ASP A 295 -15.06 -50.77 -0.37
C ASP A 295 -15.84 -50.06 -1.51
N ALA A 296 -15.10 -49.32 -2.35
CA ALA A 296 -14.78 -49.66 -3.75
C ALA A 296 -14.51 -48.40 -4.60
N ALA A 297 -13.46 -48.46 -5.41
CA ALA A 297 -12.95 -47.41 -6.28
C ALA A 297 -13.85 -47.11 -7.49
N GLU A 298 -13.88 -45.84 -7.93
CA GLU A 298 -13.32 -45.39 -9.22
C GLU A 298 -13.49 -43.87 -9.41
N SER A 299 -12.54 -43.27 -10.10
CA SER A 299 -12.45 -41.84 -10.34
C SER A 299 -13.58 -41.31 -11.24
N THR A 300 -14.08 -40.12 -10.94
CA THR A 300 -14.25 -39.00 -11.89
C THR A 300 -14.70 -37.78 -11.09
N GLY A 301 -14.24 -36.61 -11.53
CA GLY A 301 -14.19 -35.40 -10.71
C GLY A 301 -15.53 -34.94 -10.13
N PHE A 302 -15.44 -34.25 -8.99
CA PHE A 302 -16.44 -33.28 -8.61
C PHE A 302 -15.81 -32.19 -7.73
N ALA A 303 -16.18 -30.96 -8.04
CA ALA A 303 -16.00 -29.80 -7.20
C ALA A 303 -16.52 -30.06 -5.78
N ILE A 304 -15.77 -29.64 -4.76
CA ILE A 304 -16.28 -29.52 -3.40
C ILE A 304 -16.14 -28.06 -3.01
N SER A 305 -17.25 -27.34 -3.16
CA SER A 305 -17.59 -26.21 -2.32
C SER A 305 -18.05 -26.75 -0.95
N LYS A 306 -17.30 -26.45 0.11
CA LYS A 306 -17.78 -26.49 1.51
C LYS A 306 -16.82 -25.69 2.42
N PRO A 307 -17.33 -25.15 3.54
CA PRO A 307 -16.74 -24.03 4.26
C PRO A 307 -15.64 -24.50 5.22
N GLY A 308 -14.53 -23.77 5.30
CA GLY A 308 -13.53 -23.97 6.35
C GLY A 308 -12.10 -24.26 5.90
N LEU A 309 -11.73 -24.03 4.64
CA LEU A 309 -10.32 -24.03 4.22
C LEU A 309 -9.80 -22.60 4.23
N ILE A 310 -8.85 -22.31 5.13
CA ILE A 310 -7.99 -21.15 5.01
C ILE A 310 -7.21 -21.35 3.70
N PRO A 311 -7.31 -20.45 2.70
CA PRO A 311 -6.51 -20.55 1.50
C PRO A 311 -5.07 -20.21 1.90
N VAL A 312 -4.29 -21.23 2.26
CA VAL A 312 -2.83 -21.11 2.33
C VAL A 312 -2.38 -20.93 0.89
N PHE A 313 -2.08 -19.69 0.52
CA PHE A 313 -1.64 -19.33 -0.82
C PHE A 313 -0.42 -20.18 -1.20
N THR A 314 -0.51 -20.86 -2.34
CA THR A 314 0.66 -21.37 -3.03
C THR A 314 1.43 -20.17 -3.59
N VAL A 315 2.26 -19.53 -2.76
CA VAL A 315 3.26 -18.58 -3.26
C VAL A 315 4.31 -19.42 -4.00
N LEU A 316 4.13 -19.58 -5.31
CA LEU A 316 5.15 -20.15 -6.19
C LEU A 316 6.30 -19.14 -6.33
N ILE A 317 7.17 -19.10 -5.33
CA ILE A 317 8.47 -18.45 -5.45
C ILE A 317 9.37 -19.41 -6.24
N SER A 318 9.37 -19.30 -7.56
CA SER A 318 10.44 -19.87 -8.39
C SER A 318 11.70 -19.01 -8.25
N ILE A 319 12.41 -19.17 -7.13
CA ILE A 319 13.82 -18.77 -7.05
C ILE A 319 14.58 -19.71 -7.99
N LEU A 320 14.94 -19.20 -9.17
CA LEU A 320 15.97 -19.81 -10.01
C LEU A 320 17.28 -19.74 -9.22
N ALA A 321 17.60 -20.81 -8.50
CA ALA A 321 18.93 -21.10 -8.03
C ALA A 321 19.81 -21.43 -9.25
N SER A 322 20.29 -20.40 -9.95
CA SER A 322 21.43 -20.58 -10.86
C SER A 322 22.72 -20.54 -10.05
N GLY A 323 23.00 -21.67 -9.38
CA GLY A 323 24.29 -21.95 -8.76
C GLY A 323 24.87 -23.23 -9.35
N GLY A 324 25.85 -23.08 -10.24
CA GLY A 324 26.97 -24.02 -10.28
C GLY A 324 27.40 -24.58 -11.64
N ILE A 325 28.73 -24.56 -11.79
CA ILE A 325 29.59 -25.48 -12.55
C ILE A 325 29.90 -25.05 -14.00
N PHE A 326 31.03 -24.37 -14.17
CA PHE A 326 32.16 -24.96 -14.89
C PHE A 326 33.48 -24.50 -14.26
N SER A 327 34.19 -25.47 -13.68
CA SER A 327 35.64 -25.41 -13.48
C SER A 327 36.27 -26.28 -14.56
N LEU A 328 37.09 -25.65 -15.41
CA LEU A 328 38.42 -26.07 -15.86
C LEU A 328 38.98 -24.97 -16.76
#